data_AF-A0A7C1GVI6-F1
#
_entry.id   AF-A0A7C1GVI6-F1
#
_cell.length_a   1.000
_cell.length_b   1.000
_cell.length_c   1.000
_cell.angle_alpha   90.00
_cell.angle_beta   90.00
_cell.angle_gamma   90.00
#
_symmetry.space_group_name_H-M   'P 1'
#
loop_
_entity.id
_entity.type
_entity.pdbx_description
1 polymer ?
#
loop_
_entity_poly.entity_id
_entity_poly.type
_entity_poly.pdbx_seq_one_letter_code
_entity_poly.pdbx_strand_id
1 'polypeptide(L)'
;MAQMDIELVSAFCFQNQSLCNSIAFCFFSKKFSRRRYAYTMFRTACARKPDILVRWDIMFQLEVTPMPEQQQKKTILVVVAHADDMEFMAAGTIARFIDELGYDVYEYILTDNSKGSYRLSSEELVRVSAEEARAAGDILGLKEVRLEGYVDGDLADIPVNVLRGKIMSMIREVRADIVMSWDPFAPYEEHPDHRRVATATLEAAHFGGSPLFYPDHEYKPYQTSELYWFAKVPANAALFVDISATIDKKIKALLAHDCQMALTVDMLAREAEILGIDVPMLKNPDADTRAQLIEMGIRNHFGAVGEKAGFAFAEQFRYERIGMIEEILGLPARGSDFD
;
A
#
# COMPACT_ATOMS: atom_id res chain seq x y z
N MET A 1 -22.48 38.53 -67.66
CA MET A 1 -22.48 37.09 -67.97
C MET A 1 -23.17 36.38 -66.82
N ALA A 2 -24.37 35.85 -67.11
CA ALA A 2 -25.21 34.88 -66.37
C ALA A 2 -25.11 34.87 -64.82
N GLN A 3 -26.00 35.45 -64.00
CA GLN A 3 -27.48 35.54 -63.91
C GLN A 3 -28.12 34.46 -63.01
N MET A 4 -28.72 34.97 -61.92
CA MET A 4 -29.91 34.54 -61.15
C MET A 4 -29.88 33.31 -60.21
N ASP A 5 -30.16 33.63 -58.94
CA ASP A 5 -31.32 33.22 -58.12
C ASP A 5 -31.91 31.81 -58.29
N ILE A 6 -32.04 31.11 -57.16
CA ILE A 6 -32.92 29.94 -57.03
C ILE A 6 -33.78 30.12 -55.78
N GLU A 7 -34.98 30.66 -56.01
CA GLU A 7 -36.17 30.27 -55.26
C GLU A 7 -36.80 29.03 -55.91
N LEU A 8 -37.33 28.14 -55.07
CA LEU A 8 -38.49 27.26 -55.31
C LEU A 8 -38.51 26.36 -56.56
N VAL A 9 -38.26 25.05 -56.38
CA VAL A 9 -39.18 24.01 -56.87
C VAL A 9 -39.24 22.84 -55.88
N SER A 10 -40.42 22.72 -55.30
CA SER A 10 -41.12 21.56 -54.74
C SER A 10 -40.56 20.14 -54.93
N ALA A 11 -40.59 19.41 -53.81
CA ALA A 11 -41.26 18.11 -53.63
C ALA A 11 -40.99 16.93 -54.58
N PHE A 12 -40.68 15.80 -53.92
CA PHE A 12 -41.01 14.42 -54.31
C PHE A 12 -40.15 13.73 -55.38
N CYS A 13 -39.26 12.86 -54.91
CA CYS A 13 -38.97 11.49 -55.37
C CYS A 13 -37.76 11.03 -54.55
N PHE A 14 -37.92 10.34 -53.42
CA PHE A 14 -38.18 8.90 -53.33
C PHE A 14 -37.56 8.08 -54.47
N GLN A 15 -36.75 7.09 -54.06
CA GLN A 15 -36.23 5.93 -54.78
C GLN A 15 -34.77 5.98 -55.24
N ASN A 16 -34.08 4.92 -54.81
CA ASN A 16 -32.79 4.37 -55.22
C ASN A 16 -31.52 4.80 -54.47
N GLN A 17 -31.04 3.81 -53.71
CA GLN A 17 -29.66 3.51 -53.39
C GLN A 17 -28.68 3.92 -54.49
N SER A 18 -27.63 4.64 -54.11
CA SER A 18 -26.21 4.27 -54.31
C SER A 18 -25.34 5.53 -54.38
N LEU A 19 -24.15 5.44 -53.76
CA LEU A 19 -22.96 6.27 -54.01
C LEU A 19 -23.11 7.75 -53.58
N CYS A 20 -22.18 8.40 -52.88
CA CYS A 20 -20.74 8.28 -52.87
C CYS A 20 -20.20 8.93 -51.58
N ASN A 21 -19.12 8.35 -51.06
CA ASN A 21 -18.18 9.00 -50.14
C ASN A 21 -17.71 10.35 -50.70
N SER A 22 -17.40 11.33 -49.83
CA SER A 22 -16.07 11.96 -49.70
C SER A 22 -16.09 13.42 -49.19
N ILE A 23 -15.11 13.70 -48.31
CA ILE A 23 -14.39 14.98 -48.09
C ILE A 23 -15.09 16.12 -47.31
N ALA A 24 -14.56 16.46 -46.14
CA ALA A 24 -13.76 17.68 -45.94
C ALA A 24 -13.36 17.89 -44.46
N PHE A 25 -12.06 17.94 -44.22
CA PHE A 25 -11.39 18.47 -43.03
C PHE A 25 -11.42 20.00 -43.06
N CYS A 26 -11.58 20.68 -41.91
CA CYS A 26 -11.22 22.10 -41.79
C CYS A 26 -10.69 22.45 -40.38
N PHE A 27 -9.67 23.31 -40.38
CA PHE A 27 -8.76 23.69 -39.30
C PHE A 27 -9.40 24.46 -38.13
N PHE A 28 -8.90 24.23 -36.90
CA PHE A 28 -9.18 25.05 -35.71
C PHE A 28 -8.13 26.15 -35.53
N SER A 29 -8.59 27.38 -35.29
CA SER A 29 -7.78 28.51 -34.81
C SER A 29 -8.08 28.83 -33.34
N LYS A 30 -7.05 29.26 -32.61
CA LYS A 30 -6.94 29.46 -31.15
C LYS A 30 -7.96 30.44 -30.55
N LYS A 31 -8.57 30.07 -29.42
CA LYS A 31 -8.78 30.94 -28.23
C LYS A 31 -9.20 30.13 -26.98
N PHE A 32 -8.88 30.72 -25.83
CA PHE A 32 -8.78 30.16 -24.48
C PHE A 32 -10.09 29.66 -23.83
N SER A 33 -9.90 28.72 -22.89
CA SER A 33 -10.68 28.40 -21.69
C SER A 33 -12.19 28.09 -21.80
N ARG A 34 -12.49 26.79 -21.86
CA ARG A 34 -13.51 26.03 -21.10
C ARG A 34 -13.70 24.69 -21.83
N ARG A 35 -12.94 23.67 -21.43
CA ARG A 35 -13.05 22.33 -22.03
C ARG A 35 -14.33 21.65 -21.53
N ARG A 36 -15.41 21.80 -22.29
CA ARG A 36 -16.48 20.79 -22.35
C ARG A 36 -15.91 19.62 -23.17
N TYR A 37 -15.80 18.45 -22.56
CA TYR A 37 -15.53 17.21 -23.28
C TYR A 37 -16.77 16.88 -24.13
N ALA A 38 -16.70 17.16 -25.43
CA ALA A 38 -17.66 16.70 -26.40
C ALA A 38 -17.27 15.28 -26.82
N TYR A 39 -18.00 14.27 -26.35
CA TYR A 39 -17.92 12.92 -26.90
C TYR A 39 -18.94 12.79 -28.04
N THR A 40 -18.46 12.91 -29.28
CA THR A 40 -19.20 12.53 -30.48
C THR A 40 -18.49 11.35 -31.12
N MET A 41 -19.11 10.17 -31.00
CA MET A 41 -19.28 9.13 -32.02
C MET A 41 -19.24 7.73 -31.38
N PHE A 42 -20.39 7.06 -31.37
CA PHE A 42 -20.63 5.78 -32.05
C PHE A 42 -22.01 5.27 -31.64
N ARG A 43 -22.96 5.23 -32.57
CA ARG A 43 -24.06 4.25 -32.59
C ARG A 43 -24.80 4.34 -33.93
N THR A 44 -24.29 3.63 -34.91
CA THR A 44 -25.06 3.19 -36.06
C THR A 44 -25.89 1.96 -35.67
N ALA A 45 -27.17 2.01 -36.06
CA ALA A 45 -28.02 0.89 -36.42
C ALA A 45 -28.33 -0.21 -35.36
N CYS A 46 -29.35 0.04 -34.53
CA CYS A 46 -30.32 -1.01 -34.21
C CYS A 46 -31.66 -0.40 -33.77
N ALA A 47 -32.46 0.05 -34.73
CA ALA A 47 -33.86 0.42 -34.49
C ALA A 47 -34.75 -0.69 -35.06
N ARG A 48 -35.07 -1.69 -34.24
CA ARG A 48 -36.22 -2.59 -34.42
C ARG A 48 -36.47 -3.40 -33.14
N LYS A 49 -36.97 -2.71 -32.12
CA LYS A 49 -37.98 -3.15 -31.15
C LYS A 49 -38.33 -1.94 -30.26
N PRO A 50 -39.55 -1.39 -30.37
CA PRO A 50 -40.02 -0.33 -29.49
C PRO A 50 -40.58 -1.02 -28.25
N ASP A 51 -39.83 -1.01 -27.15
CA ASP A 51 -40.31 -1.09 -25.76
C ASP A 51 -39.07 -1.24 -24.87
N ILE A 52 -38.95 -0.37 -23.86
CA ILE A 52 -37.75 -0.09 -23.04
C ILE A 52 -36.82 0.97 -23.66
N LEU A 53 -37.38 2.16 -23.90
CA LEU A 53 -36.62 3.41 -23.83
C LEU A 53 -36.42 3.74 -22.34
N VAL A 54 -35.37 3.17 -21.73
CA VAL A 54 -34.79 3.78 -20.53
C VAL A 54 -34.39 5.20 -20.96
N ARG A 55 -35.00 6.22 -20.35
CA ARG A 55 -34.56 7.61 -20.46
C ARG A 55 -33.12 7.68 -19.98
N TRP A 56 -32.17 7.70 -20.90
CA TRP A 56 -30.74 7.92 -20.63
C TRP A 56 -30.39 9.42 -20.60
N ASP A 57 -31.38 10.29 -20.46
CA ASP A 57 -31.25 11.74 -20.59
C ASP A 57 -31.32 12.47 -19.24
N ILE A 58 -31.09 11.77 -18.12
CA ILE A 58 -30.78 12.46 -16.86
C ILE A 58 -29.27 12.63 -16.80
N MET A 59 -28.74 13.54 -17.63
CA MET A 59 -27.41 14.09 -17.44
C MET A 59 -27.44 15.02 -16.22
N PHE A 60 -27.38 14.45 -15.01
CA PHE A 60 -26.85 15.20 -13.88
C PHE A 60 -25.38 15.48 -14.18
N GLN A 61 -25.05 16.70 -14.61
CA GLN A 61 -23.69 17.19 -14.53
C GLN A 61 -23.37 17.29 -13.04
N LEU A 62 -22.77 16.23 -12.48
CA LEU A 62 -22.20 16.28 -11.14
C LEU A 62 -21.06 17.30 -11.20
N GLU A 63 -21.31 18.49 -10.67
CA GLU A 63 -20.25 19.48 -10.42
C GLU A 63 -19.39 18.96 -9.27
N VAL A 64 -18.37 18.17 -9.60
CA VAL A 64 -17.36 17.75 -8.64
C VAL A 64 -16.42 18.92 -8.41
N THR A 65 -16.57 19.60 -7.28
CA THR A 65 -15.61 20.61 -6.83
C THR A 65 -14.60 19.93 -5.91
N PRO A 66 -13.33 19.78 -6.31
CA PRO A 66 -12.31 19.27 -5.40
C PRO A 66 -12.19 20.22 -4.21
N MET A 67 -12.14 19.67 -3.01
CA MET A 67 -11.77 20.44 -1.83
C MET A 67 -10.34 20.96 -2.02
N PRO A 68 -10.00 22.18 -1.57
CA PRO A 68 -8.63 22.68 -1.61
C PRO A 68 -7.69 21.63 -1.01
N GLU A 69 -6.59 21.38 -1.71
CA GLU A 69 -5.53 20.48 -1.29
C GLU A 69 -4.86 21.07 -0.05
N GLN A 70 -5.36 20.67 1.12
CA GLN A 70 -4.66 20.84 2.38
C GLN A 70 -4.06 19.48 2.69
N GLN A 71 -2.73 19.39 2.70
CA GLN A 71 -2.05 18.19 3.16
C GLN A 71 -2.32 18.05 4.65
N GLN A 72 -3.40 17.35 4.96
CA GLN A 72 -3.78 17.06 6.32
C GLN A 72 -2.78 16.03 6.86
N LYS A 73 -2.25 16.30 8.05
CA LYS A 73 -1.43 15.33 8.77
C LYS A 73 -2.22 14.02 8.92
N LYS A 74 -1.68 12.93 8.38
CA LYS A 74 -2.28 11.59 8.44
C LYS A 74 -1.75 10.79 9.62
N THR A 75 -2.53 9.78 10.02
CA THR A 75 -2.12 8.76 10.98
C THR A 75 -1.89 7.43 10.27
N ILE A 76 -0.77 6.77 10.57
CA ILE A 76 -0.38 5.46 10.04
C ILE A 76 -0.44 4.43 11.16
N LEU A 77 -1.03 3.27 10.86
CA LEU A 77 -0.89 2.07 11.67
C LEU A 77 -0.12 1.00 10.88
N VAL A 78 1.03 0.58 11.41
CA VAL A 78 1.77 -0.58 10.90
C VAL A 78 1.38 -1.79 11.73
N VAL A 79 0.89 -2.85 11.08
CA VAL A 79 0.47 -4.09 11.74
C VAL A 79 1.38 -5.22 11.29
N VAL A 80 2.04 -5.87 12.24
CA VAL A 80 3.05 -6.90 11.99
C VAL A 80 2.87 -8.11 12.91
N ALA A 81 3.48 -9.23 12.52
CA ALA A 81 3.47 -10.43 13.35
C ALA A 81 4.51 -10.31 14.45
N HIS A 82 5.74 -9.93 14.08
CA HIS A 82 6.90 -9.98 14.96
C HIS A 82 7.53 -8.61 15.14
N ALA A 83 8.14 -8.40 16.31
CA ALA A 83 9.04 -7.28 16.55
C ALA A 83 10.29 -7.43 15.67
N ASP A 84 10.50 -6.48 14.75
CA ASP A 84 11.52 -6.37 13.69
C ASP A 84 10.97 -6.41 12.24
N ASP A 85 9.76 -6.93 12.03
CA ASP A 85 9.12 -7.03 10.71
C ASP A 85 9.09 -5.68 9.98
N MET A 86 8.64 -4.63 10.69
CA MET A 86 8.53 -3.29 10.12
C MET A 86 9.90 -2.70 9.82
N GLU A 87 10.89 -2.91 10.68
CA GLU A 87 12.23 -2.38 10.50
C GLU A 87 12.94 -3.03 9.32
N PHE A 88 12.79 -4.35 9.18
CA PHE A 88 13.27 -5.08 8.01
C PHE A 88 12.61 -4.56 6.73
N MET A 89 11.29 -4.35 6.73
CA MET A 89 10.54 -4.18 5.49
C MET A 89 10.27 -2.72 5.08
N ALA A 90 10.04 -1.81 6.03
CA ALA A 90 9.41 -0.52 5.77
C ALA A 90 9.98 0.69 6.58
N ALA A 91 10.93 0.48 7.50
CA ALA A 91 11.41 1.57 8.36
C ALA A 91 12.00 2.78 7.61
N GLY A 92 12.55 2.60 6.41
CA GLY A 92 13.05 3.72 5.61
C GLY A 92 11.92 4.66 5.18
N THR A 93 10.80 4.07 4.75
CA THR A 93 9.57 4.78 4.38
C THR A 93 8.86 5.36 5.60
N ILE A 94 8.81 4.64 6.72
CA ILE A 94 8.27 5.16 7.99
C ILE A 94 9.03 6.40 8.45
N ALA A 95 10.36 6.38 8.39
CA ALA A 95 11.17 7.55 8.71
C ALA A 95 10.81 8.75 7.81
N ARG A 96 10.53 8.55 6.51
CA ARG A 96 10.09 9.63 5.62
C ARG A 96 8.71 10.17 5.98
N PHE A 97 7.74 9.30 6.25
CA PHE A 97 6.41 9.74 6.72
C PHE A 97 6.49 10.63 7.96
N ILE A 98 7.36 10.27 8.91
CA ILE A 98 7.54 11.03 10.14
C ILE A 98 8.34 12.32 9.90
N ASP A 99 9.53 12.21 9.30
CA ASP A 99 10.50 13.30 9.24
C ASP A 99 10.16 14.34 8.15
N GLU A 100 9.60 13.90 7.01
CA GLU A 100 9.29 14.77 5.88
C GLU A 100 7.84 15.27 5.91
N LEU A 101 6.89 14.40 6.28
CA LEU A 101 5.45 14.69 6.22
C LEU A 101 4.82 14.97 7.59
N GLY A 102 5.55 14.72 8.68
CA GLY A 102 5.09 14.99 10.04
C GLY A 102 3.92 14.11 10.48
N TYR A 103 3.73 12.96 9.84
CA TYR A 103 2.64 12.02 10.15
C TYR A 103 2.86 11.35 11.50
N ASP A 104 1.76 10.95 12.14
CA ASP A 104 1.82 10.13 13.35
C ASP A 104 1.82 8.65 12.96
N VAL A 105 2.78 7.88 13.47
CA VAL A 105 2.91 6.46 13.15
C VAL A 105 2.83 5.62 14.42
N TYR A 106 2.01 4.59 14.37
CA TYR A 106 1.82 3.60 15.43
C TYR A 106 2.21 2.23 14.90
N GLU A 107 2.84 1.42 15.74
CA GLU A 107 3.14 0.03 15.43
C GLU A 107 2.34 -0.89 16.34
N TYR A 108 1.79 -1.95 15.74
CA TYR A 108 1.04 -2.98 16.44
C TYR A 108 1.54 -4.38 16.07
N ILE A 109 2.26 -4.97 17.02
CA ILE A 109 2.88 -6.29 16.92
C ILE A 109 1.93 -7.30 17.56
N LEU A 110 1.52 -8.32 16.80
CA LEU A 110 0.52 -9.26 17.30
C LEU A 110 1.11 -10.35 18.19
N THR A 111 2.36 -10.76 17.98
CA THR A 111 2.97 -11.83 18.76
C THR A 111 3.84 -11.31 19.91
N ASP A 112 4.30 -12.24 20.74
CA ASP A 112 5.24 -12.03 21.84
C ASP A 112 6.70 -12.31 21.44
N ASN A 113 6.97 -12.69 20.19
CA ASN A 113 8.30 -13.10 19.69
C ASN A 113 8.96 -14.25 20.49
N SER A 114 8.17 -15.10 21.16
CA SER A 114 8.66 -16.08 22.15
C SER A 114 9.47 -17.27 21.59
N LYS A 115 9.58 -17.44 20.26
CA LYS A 115 10.24 -18.62 19.63
C LYS A 115 11.45 -18.27 18.75
N GLY A 116 11.67 -17.00 18.42
CA GLY A 116 12.81 -16.52 17.62
C GLY A 116 14.15 -16.43 18.37
N SER A 117 14.67 -17.52 18.94
CA SER A 117 16.03 -17.50 19.51
C SER A 117 16.71 -18.87 19.59
N TYR A 118 18.03 -18.87 19.46
CA TYR A 118 18.88 -20.02 19.81
C TYR A 118 19.64 -19.85 21.13
N ARG A 119 19.54 -18.66 21.75
CA ARG A 119 20.42 -18.24 22.84
C ARG A 119 19.65 -17.96 24.13
N LEU A 120 18.47 -17.36 24.02
CA LEU A 120 17.64 -16.95 25.14
C LEU A 120 16.55 -17.99 25.44
N SER A 121 16.13 -18.07 26.70
CA SER A 121 14.88 -18.76 27.01
C SER A 121 13.69 -17.98 26.46
N SER A 122 12.55 -18.66 26.27
CA SER A 122 11.32 -18.04 25.78
C SER A 122 10.87 -16.86 26.65
N GLU A 123 10.91 -17.00 27.99
CA GLU A 123 10.53 -15.93 28.93
C GLU A 123 11.46 -14.71 28.83
N GLU A 124 12.77 -14.94 28.73
CA GLU A 124 13.73 -13.85 28.54
C GLU A 124 13.55 -13.15 27.20
N LEU A 125 13.30 -13.92 26.14
CA LEU A 125 13.12 -13.42 24.78
C LEU A 125 11.90 -12.50 24.68
N VAL A 126 10.74 -12.88 25.24
CA VAL A 126 9.54 -12.03 25.25
C VAL A 126 9.82 -10.67 25.89
N ARG A 127 10.53 -10.67 27.02
CA ARG A 127 10.85 -9.43 27.73
C ARG A 127 11.81 -8.55 26.93
N VAL A 128 12.91 -9.13 26.45
CA VAL A 128 13.97 -8.40 25.73
C VAL A 128 13.46 -7.88 24.40
N SER A 129 12.76 -8.70 23.59
CA SER A 129 12.21 -8.28 22.30
C SER A 129 11.24 -7.11 22.44
N ALA A 130 10.41 -7.10 23.49
CA ALA A 130 9.49 -5.99 23.75
C ALA A 130 10.20 -4.70 24.18
N GLU A 131 11.33 -4.80 24.91
CA GLU A 131 12.17 -3.65 25.25
C GLU A 131 12.86 -3.09 23.99
N GLU A 132 13.40 -3.98 23.15
CA GLU A 132 14.07 -3.65 21.89
C GLU A 132 13.13 -3.02 20.86
N ALA A 133 11.91 -3.55 20.70
CA ALA A 133 10.89 -2.99 19.80
C ALA A 133 10.53 -1.54 20.13
N ARG A 134 10.38 -1.24 21.44
CA ARG A 134 10.11 0.14 21.88
C ARG A 134 11.31 1.06 21.61
N ALA A 135 12.53 0.57 21.81
CA ALA A 135 13.74 1.33 21.49
C ALA A 135 13.87 1.61 19.99
N ALA A 136 13.54 0.64 19.14
CA ALA A 136 13.48 0.82 17.68
C ALA A 136 12.42 1.87 17.29
N GLY A 137 11.23 1.79 17.90
CA GLY A 137 10.18 2.78 17.74
C GLY A 137 10.59 4.20 18.15
N ASP A 138 11.30 4.35 19.27
CA ASP A 138 11.85 5.63 19.72
C ASP A 138 12.88 6.20 18.73
N ILE A 139 13.72 5.35 18.13
CA ILE A 139 14.69 5.75 17.10
C ILE A 139 13.97 6.28 15.86
N LEU A 140 12.87 5.64 15.45
CA LEU A 140 12.08 6.07 14.29
C LEU A 140 11.25 7.32 14.58
N GLY A 141 10.81 7.51 15.82
CA GLY A 141 9.90 8.58 16.24
C GLY A 141 8.44 8.16 16.25
N LEU A 142 8.16 6.86 16.46
CA LEU A 142 6.81 6.33 16.57
C LEU A 142 6.07 6.97 17.76
N LYS A 143 4.74 7.04 17.67
CA LYS A 143 3.89 7.48 18.79
C LYS A 143 3.69 6.38 19.82
N GLU A 144 3.63 5.13 19.38
CA GLU A 144 3.45 3.98 20.23
C GLU A 144 3.91 2.72 19.50
N VAL A 145 4.51 1.80 20.27
CA VAL A 145 4.70 0.39 19.90
C VAL A 145 3.86 -0.45 20.86
N ARG A 146 2.84 -1.12 20.32
CA ARG A 146 1.90 -1.94 21.10
C ARG A 146 2.08 -3.41 20.76
N LEU A 147 2.15 -4.25 21.80
CA LEU A 147 2.23 -5.70 21.67
C LEU A 147 0.94 -6.33 22.16
N GLU A 148 0.30 -7.18 21.34
CA GLU A 148 -0.94 -7.88 21.71
C GLU A 148 -0.69 -9.14 22.54
N GLY A 149 0.46 -9.81 22.32
CA GLY A 149 0.94 -10.92 23.15
C GLY A 149 0.40 -12.30 22.78
N TYR A 150 0.05 -12.53 21.50
CA TYR A 150 -0.17 -13.90 21.03
C TYR A 150 1.15 -14.67 20.97
N VAL A 151 1.11 -15.99 21.14
CA VAL A 151 2.32 -16.80 21.07
C VAL A 151 2.86 -16.81 19.63
N ASP A 152 4.14 -16.43 19.48
CA ASP A 152 4.89 -16.52 18.22
C ASP A 152 4.76 -17.90 17.58
N GLY A 153 4.47 -17.95 16.28
CA GLY A 153 4.26 -19.15 15.47
C GLY A 153 2.82 -19.70 15.47
N ASP A 154 1.95 -19.20 16.36
CA ASP A 154 0.63 -19.78 16.60
C ASP A 154 -0.53 -18.89 16.08
N LEU A 155 -0.26 -17.78 15.38
CA LEU A 155 -1.35 -16.92 14.88
C LEU A 155 -2.25 -17.66 13.89
N ALA A 156 -1.69 -18.59 13.11
CA ALA A 156 -2.48 -19.39 12.18
C ALA A 156 -3.59 -20.24 12.85
N ASP A 157 -3.49 -20.49 14.16
CA ASP A 157 -4.52 -21.18 14.92
C ASP A 157 -5.60 -20.23 15.47
N ILE A 158 -5.35 -18.93 15.47
CA ILE A 158 -6.30 -17.91 15.94
C ILE A 158 -7.32 -17.55 14.86
N PRO A 159 -8.63 -17.71 15.08
CA PRO A 159 -9.63 -17.36 14.06
C PRO A 159 -9.45 -15.94 13.52
N VAL A 160 -9.46 -15.78 12.19
CA VAL A 160 -9.14 -14.50 11.52
C VAL A 160 -10.02 -13.35 12.03
N ASN A 161 -11.28 -13.62 12.37
CA ASN A 161 -12.20 -12.62 12.91
C ASN A 161 -11.83 -12.16 14.33
N VAL A 162 -11.07 -12.93 15.10
CA VAL A 162 -10.58 -12.47 16.40
C VAL A 162 -9.50 -11.41 16.19
N LEU A 163 -8.50 -11.73 15.36
CA LEU A 163 -7.42 -10.81 15.02
C LEU A 163 -7.93 -9.56 14.29
N ARG A 164 -8.85 -9.73 13.33
CA ARG A 164 -9.52 -8.63 12.64
C ARG A 164 -10.19 -7.68 13.63
N GLY A 165 -10.86 -8.21 14.66
CA GLY A 165 -11.50 -7.38 15.69
C GLY A 165 -10.48 -6.52 16.44
N LYS A 166 -9.38 -7.12 16.88
CA LYS A 166 -8.29 -6.42 17.57
C LYS A 166 -7.67 -5.32 16.70
N ILE A 167 -7.30 -5.65 15.47
CA ILE A 167 -6.71 -4.72 14.52
C ILE A 167 -7.71 -3.60 14.17
N MET A 168 -8.97 -3.93 13.94
CA MET A 168 -10.01 -2.94 13.64
C MET A 168 -10.26 -2.01 14.83
N SER A 169 -10.18 -2.50 16.07
CA SER A 169 -10.24 -1.65 17.25
C SER A 169 -9.10 -0.64 17.26
N MET A 170 -7.86 -1.09 16.98
CA MET A 170 -6.68 -0.21 16.91
C MET A 170 -6.81 0.82 15.78
N ILE A 171 -7.25 0.42 14.58
CA ILE A 171 -7.52 1.34 13.46
C ILE A 171 -8.51 2.44 13.87
N ARG A 172 -9.57 2.09 14.58
CA ARG A 172 -10.60 3.03 15.04
C ARG A 172 -10.10 3.93 16.18
N GLU A 173 -9.28 3.40 17.07
CA GLU A 173 -8.64 4.11 18.18
C GLU A 173 -7.77 5.25 17.68
N VAL A 174 -6.77 4.91 16.84
CA VAL A 174 -5.80 5.89 16.34
C VAL A 174 -6.29 6.65 15.11
N ARG A 175 -7.45 6.26 14.57
CA ARG A 175 -8.02 6.80 13.31
C ARG A 175 -7.03 6.69 12.15
N ALA A 176 -6.54 5.47 11.91
CA ALA A 176 -5.51 5.19 10.91
C ALA A 176 -6.01 5.48 9.47
N ASP A 177 -5.48 6.55 8.87
CA ASP A 177 -5.71 6.94 7.48
C ASP A 177 -5.01 6.01 6.49
N ILE A 178 -3.82 5.57 6.90
CA ILE A 178 -2.95 4.64 6.18
C ILE A 178 -2.75 3.41 7.06
N VAL A 179 -2.85 2.22 6.47
CA VAL A 179 -2.46 0.95 7.12
C VAL A 179 -1.32 0.31 6.32
N MET A 180 -0.29 -0.15 7.02
CA MET A 180 0.83 -0.88 6.43
C MET A 180 0.96 -2.27 7.06
N SER A 181 1.28 -3.29 6.27
CA SER A 181 1.43 -4.67 6.75
C SER A 181 2.04 -5.57 5.66
N TRP A 182 2.32 -6.82 6.02
CA TRP A 182 2.52 -7.93 5.09
C TRP A 182 1.42 -7.99 4.02
N ASP A 183 1.79 -8.25 2.76
CA ASP A 183 0.85 -8.42 1.65
C ASP A 183 0.10 -9.76 1.73
N PRO A 184 -1.25 -9.76 1.85
CA PRO A 184 -2.05 -10.99 1.90
C PRO A 184 -2.02 -11.81 0.61
N PHE A 185 -1.57 -11.21 -0.51
CA PHE A 185 -1.54 -11.84 -1.82
C PHE A 185 -0.12 -12.05 -2.35
N ALA A 186 0.92 -11.78 -1.55
CA ALA A 186 2.28 -12.05 -1.96
C ALA A 186 2.50 -13.55 -2.17
N PRO A 187 3.17 -13.95 -3.27
CA PRO A 187 3.50 -15.34 -3.50
C PRO A 187 4.59 -15.79 -2.52
N TYR A 188 4.56 -17.07 -2.17
CA TYR A 188 5.61 -17.77 -1.43
C TYR A 188 5.91 -17.27 -0.01
N GLU A 189 5.03 -16.48 0.64
CA GLU A 189 5.21 -16.19 2.07
C GLU A 189 5.10 -17.48 2.88
N GLU A 190 6.23 -17.93 3.40
CA GLU A 190 6.38 -19.19 4.13
C GLU A 190 5.94 -19.08 5.60
N HIS A 191 5.98 -17.89 6.20
CA HIS A 191 5.67 -17.72 7.60
C HIS A 191 4.14 -17.69 7.86
N PRO A 192 3.58 -18.63 8.64
CA PRO A 192 2.13 -18.69 8.90
C PRO A 192 1.57 -17.44 9.56
N ASP A 193 2.33 -16.85 10.49
CA ASP A 193 1.91 -15.64 11.18
C ASP A 193 1.81 -14.43 10.25
N HIS A 194 2.78 -14.22 9.34
CA HIS A 194 2.72 -13.13 8.36
C HIS A 194 1.45 -13.24 7.51
N ARG A 195 1.14 -14.44 7.01
CA ARG A 195 -0.10 -14.68 6.23
C ARG A 195 -1.35 -14.36 7.04
N ARG A 196 -1.38 -14.73 8.31
CA ARG A 196 -2.55 -14.51 9.17
C ARG A 196 -2.73 -13.03 9.52
N VAL A 197 -1.65 -12.32 9.88
CA VAL A 197 -1.66 -10.88 10.11
C VAL A 197 -2.10 -10.13 8.86
N ALA A 198 -1.52 -10.47 7.70
CA ALA A 198 -1.87 -9.86 6.42
C ALA A 198 -3.37 -9.98 6.11
N THR A 199 -3.92 -11.20 6.26
CA THR A 199 -5.35 -11.45 6.01
C THR A 199 -6.24 -10.67 6.98
N ALA A 200 -5.93 -10.71 8.28
CA ALA A 200 -6.73 -10.02 9.29
C ALA A 200 -6.68 -8.50 9.13
N THR A 201 -5.51 -7.95 8.76
CA THR A 201 -5.30 -6.53 8.51
C THR A 201 -6.06 -6.05 7.28
N LEU A 202 -6.03 -6.82 6.18
CA LEU A 202 -6.79 -6.53 4.97
C LEU A 202 -8.29 -6.38 5.28
N GLU A 203 -8.86 -7.36 6.00
CA GLU A 203 -10.26 -7.33 6.37
C GLU A 203 -10.57 -6.17 7.34
N ALA A 204 -9.68 -5.91 8.31
CA ALA A 204 -9.87 -4.84 9.29
C ALA A 204 -9.89 -3.46 8.63
N ALA A 205 -8.95 -3.19 7.71
CA ALA A 205 -8.86 -1.91 7.02
C ALA A 205 -10.04 -1.67 6.06
N HIS A 206 -10.48 -2.70 5.33
CA HIS A 206 -11.64 -2.59 4.44
C HIS A 206 -12.97 -2.47 5.17
N PHE A 207 -13.11 -3.09 6.35
CA PHE A 207 -14.37 -3.08 7.09
C PHE A 207 -14.39 -2.07 8.25
N GLY A 208 -13.29 -1.35 8.50
CA GLY A 208 -13.15 -0.46 9.66
C GLY A 208 -14.24 0.61 9.76
N GLY A 209 -14.69 1.14 8.62
CA GLY A 209 -15.77 2.13 8.52
C GLY A 209 -17.18 1.56 8.65
N SER A 210 -17.34 0.23 8.70
CA SER A 210 -18.65 -0.42 8.75
C SER A 210 -19.17 -0.57 10.19
N PRO A 211 -20.30 0.06 10.57
CA PRO A 211 -20.78 0.08 11.96
C PRO A 211 -21.29 -1.26 12.47
N LEU A 212 -21.64 -2.20 11.58
CA LEU A 212 -22.14 -3.53 11.96
C LEU A 212 -21.02 -4.54 12.22
N PHE A 213 -19.78 -4.22 11.84
CA PHE A 213 -18.61 -5.00 12.23
C PHE A 213 -18.17 -4.56 13.62
N TYR A 214 -18.25 -5.49 14.58
CA TYR A 214 -17.93 -5.27 15.99
C TYR A 214 -18.62 -4.00 16.55
N PRO A 215 -19.96 -4.04 16.69
CA PRO A 215 -20.75 -2.89 17.15
C PRO A 215 -20.42 -2.48 18.59
N ASP A 216 -19.85 -3.40 19.37
CA ASP A 216 -19.49 -3.19 20.78
C ASP A 216 -18.06 -2.65 20.98
N HIS A 217 -17.32 -2.34 19.90
CA HIS A 217 -16.03 -1.66 20.03
C HIS A 217 -16.20 -0.28 20.68
N GLU A 218 -15.27 0.06 21.56
CA GLU A 218 -15.24 1.36 22.25
C GLU A 218 -15.14 2.54 21.28
N TYR A 219 -14.34 2.37 20.22
CA TYR A 219 -14.07 3.42 19.25
C TYR A 219 -15.04 3.38 18.07
N LYS A 220 -15.47 4.58 17.63
CA LYS A 220 -16.39 4.75 16.50
C LYS A 220 -15.80 4.21 15.18
N PRO A 221 -16.63 3.75 14.23
CA PRO A 221 -16.16 3.33 12.92
C PRO A 221 -15.27 4.39 12.25
N TYR A 222 -14.19 3.92 11.65
CA TYR A 222 -13.21 4.75 10.94
C TYR A 222 -12.74 4.02 9.70
N GLN A 223 -12.74 4.70 8.56
CA GLN A 223 -12.36 4.11 7.29
C GLN A 223 -10.93 4.51 6.94
N THR A 224 -10.03 3.53 6.93
CA THR A 224 -8.72 3.66 6.29
C THR A 224 -8.88 3.97 4.81
N SER A 225 -8.00 4.82 4.28
CA SER A 225 -8.08 5.33 2.91
C SER A 225 -6.98 4.77 1.99
N GLU A 226 -5.83 4.40 2.57
CA GLU A 226 -4.64 3.95 1.83
C GLU A 226 -4.02 2.72 2.51
N LEU A 227 -3.47 1.82 1.69
CA LEU A 227 -2.82 0.59 2.14
C LEU A 227 -1.47 0.44 1.46
N TYR A 228 -0.43 0.13 2.25
CA TYR A 228 0.91 -0.17 1.75
C TYR A 228 1.29 -1.57 2.19
N TRP A 229 1.46 -2.45 1.22
CA TRP A 229 1.77 -3.84 1.48
C TRP A 229 3.21 -4.16 1.12
N PHE A 230 3.99 -4.63 2.08
CA PHE A 230 5.34 -5.13 1.86
C PHE A 230 5.35 -6.66 1.84
N ALA A 231 6.35 -7.23 1.16
CA ALA A 231 6.51 -8.68 1.06
C ALA A 231 7.95 -9.06 0.76
N LYS A 232 8.37 -10.25 1.18
CA LYS A 232 9.68 -10.83 0.82
C LYS A 232 9.80 -11.03 -0.70
N VAL A 233 8.68 -11.36 -1.37
CA VAL A 233 8.59 -11.51 -2.82
C VAL A 233 7.52 -10.55 -3.37
N PRO A 234 7.88 -9.28 -3.64
CA PRO A 234 6.93 -8.23 -4.01
C PRO A 234 6.59 -8.26 -5.52
N ALA A 235 6.08 -9.39 -6.02
CA ALA A 235 5.89 -9.63 -7.47
C ALA A 235 4.82 -8.74 -8.14
N ASN A 236 3.87 -8.22 -7.35
CA ASN A 236 2.74 -7.38 -7.76
C ASN A 236 2.85 -5.95 -7.19
N ALA A 237 4.01 -5.59 -6.64
CA ALA A 237 4.29 -4.29 -6.06
C ALA A 237 4.91 -3.35 -7.09
N ALA A 238 4.32 -2.17 -7.29
CA ALA A 238 4.77 -1.20 -8.29
C ALA A 238 5.26 0.12 -7.69
N LEU A 239 4.96 0.38 -6.42
CA LEU A 239 5.41 1.59 -5.74
C LEU A 239 6.83 1.36 -5.22
N PHE A 240 7.76 2.23 -5.61
CA PHE A 240 9.11 2.28 -5.06
C PHE A 240 9.27 3.60 -4.32
N VAL A 241 9.59 3.52 -3.03
CA VAL A 241 9.87 4.69 -2.20
C VAL A 241 11.37 4.83 -2.07
N ASP A 242 11.92 5.95 -2.53
CA ASP A 242 13.33 6.30 -2.30
C ASP A 242 13.56 6.44 -0.80
N ILE A 243 14.47 5.63 -0.24
CA ILE A 243 14.88 5.69 1.17
C ILE A 243 16.35 6.08 1.32
N SER A 244 16.96 6.63 0.27
CA SER A 244 18.40 6.94 0.26
C SER A 244 18.80 7.90 1.37
N ALA A 245 17.90 8.82 1.76
CA ALA A 245 18.11 9.76 2.87
C ALA A 245 17.83 9.14 4.26
N THR A 246 17.11 8.01 4.33
CA THR A 246 16.64 7.41 5.59
C THR A 246 17.19 6.01 5.85
N ILE A 247 18.00 5.45 4.95
CA ILE A 247 18.60 4.11 5.07
C ILE A 247 19.38 3.92 6.38
N ASP A 248 20.11 4.94 6.83
CA ASP A 248 20.89 4.87 8.07
C ASP A 248 19.99 4.85 9.31
N LYS A 249 18.86 5.57 9.28
CA LYS A 249 17.86 5.57 10.35
C LYS A 249 17.12 4.22 10.42
N LYS A 250 16.81 3.63 9.26
CA LYS A 250 16.29 2.25 9.15
C LYS A 250 17.26 1.24 9.76
N ILE A 251 18.53 1.26 9.37
CA ILE A 251 19.55 0.34 9.90
C ILE A 251 19.69 0.53 11.41
N LYS A 252 19.74 1.78 11.89
CA LYS A 252 19.85 2.07 13.31
C LYS A 252 18.66 1.52 14.11
N ALA A 253 17.44 1.66 13.61
CA ALA A 253 16.24 1.12 14.25
C ALA A 253 16.26 -0.42 14.26
N LEU A 254 16.61 -1.04 13.14
CA LEU A 254 16.72 -2.49 13.03
C LEU A 254 17.75 -3.07 14.00
N LEU A 255 18.92 -2.42 14.12
CA LEU A 255 19.99 -2.86 15.02
C LEU A 255 19.64 -2.70 16.51
N ALA A 256 18.54 -2.03 16.86
CA ALA A 256 18.04 -2.02 18.23
C ALA A 256 17.46 -3.38 18.66
N HIS A 257 17.06 -4.23 17.68
CA HIS A 257 16.60 -5.60 17.90
C HIS A 257 17.78 -6.58 18.04
N ASP A 258 18.69 -6.37 18.99
CA ASP A 258 19.93 -7.19 19.14
C ASP A 258 19.63 -8.69 19.25
N CYS A 259 18.55 -9.08 19.95
CA CYS A 259 18.19 -10.49 20.07
C CYS A 259 17.80 -11.10 18.70
N GLN A 260 17.12 -10.33 17.85
CA GLN A 260 16.75 -10.76 16.50
C GLN A 260 17.95 -10.71 15.54
N MET A 261 18.82 -9.70 15.66
CA MET A 261 20.04 -9.66 14.87
C MET A 261 20.97 -10.83 15.18
N ALA A 262 21.03 -11.26 16.45
CA ALA A 262 21.69 -12.49 16.84
C ALA A 262 21.04 -13.73 16.20
N LEU A 263 19.71 -13.82 16.20
CA LEU A 263 18.99 -14.90 15.51
C LEU A 263 19.30 -14.93 14.01
N THR A 264 19.20 -13.79 13.32
CA THR A 264 19.46 -13.68 11.88
C THR A 264 20.87 -14.18 11.54
N VAL A 265 21.88 -13.74 12.29
CA VAL A 265 23.27 -14.15 12.04
C VAL A 265 23.49 -15.63 12.38
N ASP A 266 22.86 -16.14 13.43
CA ASP A 266 22.91 -17.58 13.76
C ASP A 266 22.26 -18.44 12.65
N MET A 267 21.17 -17.96 12.02
CA MET A 267 20.55 -18.64 10.88
C MET A 267 21.48 -18.66 9.66
N LEU A 268 22.12 -17.54 9.32
CA LEU A 268 23.09 -17.46 8.23
C LEU A 268 24.30 -18.37 8.47
N ALA A 269 24.80 -18.44 9.72
CA ALA A 269 25.89 -19.34 10.08
C ALA A 269 25.53 -20.81 9.83
N ARG A 270 24.32 -21.23 10.23
CA ARG A 270 23.82 -22.59 9.96
C ARG A 270 23.66 -22.86 8.46
N GLU A 271 23.14 -21.89 7.71
CA GLU A 271 23.00 -22.03 6.26
C GLU A 271 24.37 -22.23 5.59
N ALA A 272 25.37 -21.42 5.98
CA ALA A 272 26.73 -21.55 5.49
C ALA A 272 27.33 -22.93 5.80
N GLU A 273 27.11 -23.46 7.01
CA GLU A 273 27.51 -24.81 7.40
C GLU A 273 26.83 -25.89 6.53
N ILE A 274 25.52 -25.79 6.31
CA ILE A 274 24.75 -26.73 5.47
C ILE A 274 25.28 -26.73 4.03
N LEU A 275 25.63 -25.56 3.51
CA LEU A 275 26.18 -25.39 2.16
C LEU A 275 27.67 -25.72 2.05
N GLY A 276 28.37 -25.96 3.17
CA GLY A 276 29.81 -26.20 3.20
C GLY A 276 30.65 -24.97 2.83
N ILE A 277 30.13 -23.77 3.05
CA ILE A 277 30.79 -22.50 2.76
C ILE A 277 31.46 -22.00 4.04
N ASP A 278 32.78 -21.84 4.02
CA ASP A 278 33.49 -21.24 5.15
C ASP A 278 33.39 -19.71 5.09
N VAL A 279 32.59 -19.13 5.99
CA VAL A 279 32.45 -17.69 6.17
C VAL A 279 32.95 -17.32 7.56
N PRO A 280 34.24 -16.96 7.72
CA PRO A 280 34.83 -16.71 9.04
C PRO A 280 34.09 -15.67 9.89
N MET A 281 33.49 -14.67 9.26
CA MET A 281 32.73 -13.61 9.95
C MET A 281 31.44 -14.11 10.61
N LEU A 282 30.89 -15.25 10.18
CA LEU A 282 29.69 -15.84 10.77
C LEU A 282 29.99 -16.74 11.98
N LYS A 283 31.28 -17.02 12.27
CA LYS A 283 31.67 -17.87 13.39
C LYS A 283 31.72 -17.07 14.69
N ASN A 284 30.70 -17.21 15.53
CA ASN A 284 30.58 -16.56 16.84
C ASN A 284 30.89 -15.04 16.81
N PRO A 285 30.20 -14.25 15.98
CA PRO A 285 30.47 -12.82 15.88
C PRO A 285 30.08 -12.08 17.17
N ASP A 286 30.95 -11.16 17.59
CA ASP A 286 30.61 -10.16 18.58
C ASP A 286 29.52 -9.19 18.08
N ALA A 287 29.04 -8.30 18.95
CA ALA A 287 27.93 -7.40 18.62
C ALA A 287 28.25 -6.48 17.43
N ASP A 288 29.47 -5.94 17.38
CA ASP A 288 29.90 -5.04 16.32
C ASP A 288 29.97 -5.77 14.96
N THR A 289 30.53 -6.98 14.95
CA THR A 289 30.59 -7.81 13.74
C THR A 289 29.18 -8.19 13.27
N ARG A 290 28.26 -8.54 14.18
CA ARG A 290 26.85 -8.78 13.82
C ARG A 290 26.22 -7.56 13.17
N ALA A 291 26.39 -6.38 13.80
CA ALA A 291 25.83 -5.14 13.28
C ALA A 291 26.32 -4.81 11.86
N GLN A 292 27.62 -4.99 11.61
CA GLN A 292 28.22 -4.80 10.28
C GLN A 292 27.66 -5.77 9.23
N LEU A 293 27.46 -7.03 9.60
CA LEU A 293 26.88 -8.05 8.69
C LEU A 293 25.44 -7.71 8.32
N ILE A 294 24.63 -7.31 9.31
CA ILE A 294 23.24 -6.88 9.08
C ILE A 294 23.21 -5.63 8.22
N GLU A 295 23.99 -4.60 8.56
CA GLU A 295 24.07 -3.37 7.79
C GLU A 295 24.42 -3.65 6.33
N MET A 296 25.45 -4.48 6.09
CA MET A 296 25.83 -4.89 4.74
C MET A 296 24.67 -5.58 4.01
N GLY A 297 23.98 -6.51 4.66
CA GLY A 297 22.83 -7.22 4.09
C GLY A 297 21.68 -6.28 3.70
N ILE A 298 21.33 -5.36 4.60
CA ILE A 298 20.28 -4.34 4.37
C ILE A 298 20.66 -3.43 3.22
N ARG A 299 21.87 -2.86 3.21
CA ARG A 299 22.32 -1.99 2.11
C ARG A 299 22.34 -2.72 0.77
N ASN A 300 22.81 -3.97 0.74
CA ASN A 300 22.82 -4.77 -0.49
C ASN A 300 21.40 -5.03 -1.00
N HIS A 301 20.49 -5.44 -0.11
CA HIS A 301 19.11 -5.74 -0.48
C HIS A 301 18.40 -4.48 -1.01
N PHE A 302 18.35 -3.42 -0.21
CA PHE A 302 17.62 -2.20 -0.59
C PHE A 302 18.32 -1.41 -1.69
N GLY A 303 19.63 -1.61 -1.89
CA GLY A 303 20.37 -1.10 -3.05
C GLY A 303 19.93 -1.79 -4.35
N ALA A 304 19.81 -3.11 -4.34
CA ALA A 304 19.30 -3.88 -5.48
C ALA A 304 17.83 -3.57 -5.80
N VAL A 305 17.02 -3.21 -4.80
CA VAL A 305 15.66 -2.71 -5.00
C VAL A 305 15.70 -1.29 -5.59
N GLY A 306 16.54 -0.41 -5.06
CA GLY A 306 16.76 0.96 -5.56
C GLY A 306 17.17 1.01 -7.03
N GLU A 307 18.08 0.14 -7.45
CA GLU A 307 18.55 0.05 -8.84
C GLU A 307 17.39 -0.14 -9.85
N LYS A 308 16.35 -0.92 -9.48
CA LYS A 308 15.18 -1.15 -10.34
C LYS A 308 14.36 0.11 -10.60
N ALA A 309 14.43 1.10 -9.71
CA ALA A 309 13.68 2.35 -9.76
C ALA A 309 14.55 3.60 -10.00
N GLY A 310 15.87 3.43 -10.12
CA GLY A 310 16.80 4.55 -10.31
C GLY A 310 17.18 5.31 -9.03
N PHE A 311 17.01 4.69 -7.86
CA PHE A 311 17.41 5.24 -6.56
C PHE A 311 18.66 4.54 -6.02
N ALA A 312 19.36 5.17 -5.07
CA ALA A 312 20.49 4.50 -4.40
C ALA A 312 19.99 3.38 -3.48
N PHE A 313 18.87 3.62 -2.78
CA PHE A 313 18.16 2.63 -1.97
C PHE A 313 16.65 2.86 -2.10
N ALA A 314 15.85 1.79 -2.20
CA ALA A 314 14.40 1.93 -2.22
C ALA A 314 13.69 0.78 -1.50
N GLU A 315 12.56 1.07 -0.87
CA GLU A 315 11.58 0.09 -0.41
C GLU A 315 10.46 -0.08 -1.44
N GLN A 316 9.88 -1.27 -1.54
CA GLN A 316 8.91 -1.62 -2.57
C GLN A 316 7.57 -2.05 -1.95
N PHE A 317 6.48 -1.46 -2.40
CA PHE A 317 5.13 -1.71 -1.88
C PHE A 317 4.12 -1.99 -2.98
N ARG A 318 3.17 -2.87 -2.67
CA ARG A 318 1.88 -2.86 -3.37
C ARG A 318 1.00 -1.84 -2.68
N TYR A 319 0.69 -0.77 -3.40
CA TYR A 319 -0.12 0.32 -2.91
C TYR A 319 -1.58 0.17 -3.35
N GLU A 320 -2.52 0.44 -2.46
CA GLU A 320 -3.94 0.48 -2.76
C GLU A 320 -4.60 1.70 -2.13
N ARG A 321 -5.62 2.23 -2.81
CA ARG A 321 -6.58 3.16 -2.20
C ARG A 321 -7.92 2.47 -2.01
N ILE A 322 -8.49 2.64 -0.83
CA ILE A 322 -9.83 2.12 -0.54
C ILE A 322 -10.88 3.07 -1.11
N GLY A 323 -11.78 2.50 -1.91
CA GLY A 323 -12.91 3.20 -2.51
C GLY A 323 -12.88 3.15 -4.03
N MET A 324 -14.00 3.55 -4.63
CA MET A 324 -14.22 3.47 -6.08
C MET A 324 -14.81 4.78 -6.64
N ILE A 325 -14.77 5.86 -5.86
CA ILE A 325 -15.39 7.13 -6.28
C ILE A 325 -14.72 7.70 -7.53
N GLU A 326 -13.39 7.56 -7.65
CA GLU A 326 -12.65 8.04 -8.82
C GLU A 326 -13.01 7.21 -10.06
N GLU A 327 -13.09 5.88 -9.93
CA GLU A 327 -13.51 4.99 -11.01
C GLU A 327 -14.94 5.28 -11.46
N ILE A 328 -15.88 5.38 -10.52
CA ILE A 328 -17.30 5.66 -10.79
C ILE A 328 -17.47 7.02 -11.49
N LEU A 329 -16.68 8.02 -11.10
CA LEU A 329 -16.77 9.38 -11.64
C LEU A 329 -15.83 9.64 -12.83
N GLY A 330 -15.00 8.66 -13.23
CA GLY A 330 -14.00 8.81 -14.29
C GLY A 330 -12.92 9.86 -13.96
N LEU A 331 -12.60 10.03 -12.68
CA LEU A 331 -11.53 10.93 -12.22
C LEU A 331 -10.16 10.23 -12.31
N PRO A 332 -9.06 10.98 -12.48
CA PRO A 332 -7.73 10.39 -12.40
C PRO A 332 -7.51 9.77 -11.02
N ALA A 333 -6.89 8.59 -11.01
CA ALA A 333 -6.44 7.97 -9.76
C ALA A 333 -5.44 8.90 -9.08
N ARG A 334 -5.65 9.13 -7.78
CA ARG A 334 -4.67 9.85 -6.96
C ARG A 334 -3.60 8.89 -6.47
N GLY A 335 -2.35 9.30 -6.62
CA GLY A 335 -1.18 8.52 -6.25
C GLY A 335 -0.98 8.31 -4.76
N SER A 336 0.15 7.69 -4.42
CA SER A 336 0.70 7.67 -3.05
C SER A 336 1.29 9.04 -2.68
N ASP A 337 1.72 9.22 -1.43
CA ASP A 337 2.46 10.42 -1.01
C ASP A 337 3.89 10.47 -1.61
N PHE A 338 4.33 9.42 -2.32
CA PHE A 338 5.67 9.25 -2.88
C PHE A 338 5.70 8.95 -4.39
N ASP A 339 4.59 9.18 -5.11
CA ASP A 339 4.47 8.99 -6.56
C ASP A 339 5.25 10.02 -7.41
#